data_AF-A0A8W8KEG9-F1
#
_entry.id   AF-A0A8W8KEG9-F1
#
_cell.length_a   1.000
_cell.length_b   1.000
_cell.length_c   1.000
_cell.angle_alpha   90.00
_cell.angle_beta   90.00
_cell.angle_gamma   90.00
#
_symmetry.space_group_name_H-M   'P 1'
#
loop_
_entity.id
_entity.type
_entity.pdbx_description
1 polymer ?
#
loop_
_entity_poly.entity_id
_entity_poly.type
_entity_poly.pdbx_seq_one_letter_code
_entity_poly.pdbx_strand_id
1 'polypeptide(L)'
;MDPKLTWHQAQRISRDKVEFNMTFLGMIVLQNKLKPETKPAIHKLREARIRTVMVTGDMIQTAISVARNCGMIPIKDRVIIIEASPPDAHGPANIKWVTAETPDEGTDYYTDSDYLEDVHIDLENPHKMHNFHFAVSGQAFAVLTTHFPEYIPRVVVKGTVFARMSPDQKLQLIEELQNIGYNVGMCGDGANDCEALKAAHAGISLSEAEASVAAPFTSSIPNIECVIRVMR
;
A
#
# COMPACT_ATOMS: atom_id res chain seq x y z
N MET A 1 -11.47 -22.24 -38.92
CA MET A 1 -11.40 -23.70 -38.70
C MET A 1 -12.47 -24.37 -39.52
N ASP A 2 -12.24 -25.62 -39.95
CA ASP A 2 -13.24 -26.39 -40.70
C ASP A 2 -14.51 -26.60 -39.84
N PRO A 3 -15.70 -26.16 -40.28
CA PRO A 3 -16.95 -26.35 -39.54
C PRO A 3 -17.36 -27.83 -39.35
N LYS A 4 -16.66 -28.78 -40.00
CA LYS A 4 -16.87 -30.23 -39.81
C LYS A 4 -15.97 -30.87 -38.75
N LEU A 5 -15.15 -30.07 -38.05
CA LEU A 5 -14.25 -30.58 -37.01
C LEU A 5 -15.03 -31.10 -35.81
N THR A 6 -14.88 -32.39 -35.49
CA THR A 6 -15.50 -32.98 -34.30
C THR A 6 -14.71 -32.62 -33.03
N TRP A 7 -15.36 -32.59 -31.87
CA TRP A 7 -14.72 -32.31 -30.58
C TRP A 7 -13.51 -33.22 -30.30
N HIS A 8 -13.63 -34.52 -30.59
CA HIS A 8 -12.53 -35.49 -30.41
C HIS A 8 -11.33 -35.22 -31.33
N GLN A 9 -11.56 -34.65 -32.51
CA GLN A 9 -10.48 -34.25 -33.43
C GLN A 9 -9.85 -32.93 -32.97
N ALA A 10 -10.63 -31.99 -32.45
CA ALA A 10 -10.13 -30.72 -31.92
C ALA A 10 -9.15 -30.93 -30.76
N GLN A 11 -9.42 -31.88 -29.86
CA GLN A 11 -8.54 -32.23 -28.74
C GLN A 11 -7.18 -32.82 -29.17
N ARG A 12 -7.04 -33.27 -30.43
CA ARG A 12 -5.80 -33.86 -30.97
C ARG A 12 -4.98 -32.88 -31.81
N ILE A 13 -5.45 -31.64 -31.98
CA ILE A 13 -4.71 -30.62 -32.71
C ILE A 13 -3.61 -30.06 -31.80
N SER A 14 -2.39 -29.95 -32.32
CA SER A 14 -1.28 -29.32 -31.61
C SER A 14 -1.53 -27.83 -31.40
N ARG A 15 -1.17 -27.30 -30.22
CA ARG A 15 -1.37 -25.88 -29.86
C ARG A 15 -0.84 -24.91 -30.92
N ASP A 16 0.33 -25.18 -31.49
CA ASP A 16 0.94 -24.32 -32.52
C ASP A 16 0.10 -24.17 -33.80
N LYS A 17 -0.80 -25.13 -34.08
CA LYS A 17 -1.70 -25.06 -35.24
C LYS A 17 -2.95 -24.22 -34.98
N VAL A 18 -3.27 -23.95 -33.71
CA VAL A 18 -4.44 -23.14 -33.31
C VAL A 18 -4.05 -21.75 -32.78
N GLU A 19 -2.88 -21.62 -32.17
CA GLU A 19 -2.31 -20.37 -31.62
C GLU A 19 -1.43 -19.63 -32.65
N PHE A 20 -1.83 -19.58 -33.93
CA PHE A 20 -1.11 -18.89 -35.00
C PHE A 20 -2.00 -17.85 -35.70
N ASN A 21 -1.42 -16.69 -36.04
CA ASN A 21 -2.08 -15.60 -36.78
C ASN A 21 -3.46 -15.20 -36.19
N MET A 22 -3.52 -15.08 -34.86
CA MET A 22 -4.74 -14.69 -34.16
C MET A 22 -5.07 -13.22 -34.44
N THR A 23 -6.37 -12.92 -34.56
CA THR A 23 -6.85 -11.53 -34.63
C THR A 23 -7.00 -10.98 -33.22
N PHE A 24 -6.33 -9.86 -32.94
CA PHE A 24 -6.52 -9.14 -31.69
C PHE A 24 -7.95 -8.59 -31.62
N LEU A 25 -8.71 -8.98 -30.59
CA LEU A 25 -10.10 -8.55 -30.42
C LEU A 25 -10.25 -7.37 -29.45
N GLY A 26 -9.38 -7.27 -28.44
CA GLY A 26 -9.44 -6.22 -27.42
C GLY A 26 -8.76 -6.61 -26.12
N MET A 27 -8.81 -5.70 -25.13
CA MET A 27 -8.30 -5.91 -23.78
C MET A 27 -9.44 -6.02 -22.77
N ILE A 28 -9.24 -6.80 -21.71
CA ILE A 28 -10.10 -6.83 -20.52
C ILE A 28 -9.31 -6.20 -19.38
N VAL A 29 -9.85 -5.13 -18.80
CA VAL A 29 -9.25 -4.45 -17.63
C VAL A 29 -10.08 -4.76 -16.40
N LEU A 30 -9.44 -5.31 -15.38
CA LEU A 30 -10.04 -5.60 -14.08
C LEU A 30 -9.49 -4.60 -13.06
N GLN A 31 -10.38 -3.93 -12.32
CA GLN A 31 -10.00 -2.93 -11.33
C GLN A 31 -10.73 -3.20 -10.01
N ASN A 32 -9.97 -3.23 -8.90
CA ASN A 32 -10.56 -3.21 -7.57
C ASN A 32 -10.95 -1.76 -7.23
N LYS A 33 -12.25 -1.48 -7.18
CA LYS A 33 -12.75 -0.12 -6.91
C LYS A 33 -12.78 0.14 -5.41
N LEU A 34 -12.42 1.36 -5.03
CA LEU A 34 -12.63 1.87 -3.69
C LEU A 34 -14.11 1.80 -3.31
N LYS A 35 -14.39 1.41 -2.07
CA LYS A 35 -15.75 1.46 -1.51
C LYS A 35 -16.18 2.94 -1.43
N PRO A 36 -17.44 3.29 -1.79
CA PRO A 36 -17.89 4.69 -1.81
C PRO A 36 -17.68 5.43 -0.48
N GLU A 37 -17.74 4.70 0.64
CA GLU A 37 -17.62 5.23 2.00
C GLU A 37 -16.17 5.53 2.39
N THR A 38 -15.17 5.01 1.66
CA THR A 38 -13.75 5.18 2.01
C THR A 38 -13.32 6.65 1.98
N LYS A 39 -13.61 7.38 0.88
CA LYS A 39 -13.21 8.79 0.75
C LYS A 39 -13.83 9.67 1.84
N PRO A 40 -15.16 9.65 2.09
CA PRO A 40 -15.76 10.41 3.18
C PRO A 40 -15.19 10.06 4.56
N ALA A 41 -14.87 8.79 4.81
CA ALA A 41 -14.34 8.36 6.10
C ALA A 41 -12.91 8.89 6.33
N ILE A 42 -12.02 8.75 5.35
CA ILE A 42 -10.66 9.30 5.40
C ILE A 42 -10.69 10.83 5.56
N HIS A 43 -11.61 11.52 4.86
CA HIS A 43 -11.77 12.96 4.99
C HIS A 43 -12.11 13.38 6.42
N LYS A 44 -13.08 12.72 7.05
CA LYS A 44 -13.48 13.01 8.45
C LYS A 44 -12.34 12.77 9.44
N LEU A 45 -11.58 11.68 9.27
CA LEU A 45 -10.40 11.40 10.10
C LEU A 45 -9.36 12.53 9.96
N ARG A 46 -9.14 13.02 8.73
CA ARG A 46 -8.24 14.13 8.46
C ARG A 46 -8.72 15.45 9.07
N GLU A 47 -10.02 15.76 9.00
CA GLU A 47 -10.61 16.93 9.66
C GLU A 47 -10.43 16.88 11.18
N ALA A 48 -10.53 15.68 11.77
CA ALA A 48 -10.24 15.43 13.18
C ALA A 48 -8.73 15.38 13.51
N ARG A 49 -7.84 15.67 12.55
CA ARG A 49 -6.38 15.61 12.68
C ARG A 49 -5.85 14.23 13.07
N ILE A 50 -6.56 13.18 12.71
CA ILE A 50 -6.14 11.79 12.88
C ILE A 50 -5.38 11.38 11.61
N ARG A 51 -4.12 11.00 11.79
CA ARG A 51 -3.28 10.54 10.69
C ARG A 51 -3.68 9.14 10.27
N THR A 52 -3.90 8.95 8.97
CA THR A 52 -4.19 7.66 8.36
C THR A 52 -2.95 7.08 7.70
N VAL A 53 -2.62 5.82 7.99
CA VAL A 53 -1.50 5.07 7.39
C VAL A 53 -2.06 3.81 6.74
N MET A 54 -1.59 3.49 5.53
CA MET A 54 -1.99 2.30 4.79
C MET A 54 -0.92 1.22 4.97
N VAL A 55 -1.34 0.01 5.34
CA VAL A 55 -0.50 -1.17 5.41
C VAL A 55 -1.16 -2.32 4.62
N THR A 56 -0.54 -2.77 3.54
CA THR A 56 -1.14 -3.73 2.58
C THR A 56 -0.14 -4.77 2.07
N GLY A 57 -0.68 -5.90 1.57
CA GLY A 57 0.08 -6.92 0.83
C GLY A 57 0.19 -6.65 -0.68
N ASP A 58 -0.49 -5.61 -1.17
CA ASP A 58 -0.47 -5.21 -2.58
C ASP A 58 0.87 -4.59 -3.00
N MET A 59 1.09 -4.49 -4.31
CA MET A 59 2.25 -3.80 -4.88
C MET A 59 2.23 -2.30 -4.57
N ILE A 60 3.42 -1.71 -4.43
CA ILE A 60 3.59 -0.33 -3.96
C ILE A 60 2.89 0.71 -4.85
N GLN A 61 2.94 0.54 -6.18
CA GLN A 61 2.32 1.47 -7.12
C GLN A 61 0.79 1.48 -6.99
N THR A 62 0.19 0.29 -6.87
CA THR A 62 -1.25 0.16 -6.60
C THR A 62 -1.61 0.82 -5.28
N ALA A 63 -0.83 0.59 -4.22
CA ALA A 63 -1.09 1.18 -2.91
C ALA A 63 -0.97 2.71 -2.91
N ILE A 64 0.02 3.29 -3.60
CA ILE A 64 0.17 4.74 -3.78
C ILE A 64 -1.04 5.31 -4.53
N SER A 65 -1.44 4.68 -5.65
CA SER A 65 -2.61 5.09 -6.43
C SER A 65 -3.88 5.10 -5.57
N VAL A 66 -4.11 4.04 -4.79
CA VAL A 66 -5.24 3.93 -3.86
C VAL A 66 -5.17 5.03 -2.80
N ALA A 67 -3.99 5.28 -2.20
CA ALA A 67 -3.79 6.30 -1.17
C ALA A 67 -4.05 7.73 -1.67
N ARG A 68 -3.65 8.07 -2.91
CA ARG A 68 -4.03 9.33 -3.56
C ARG A 68 -5.52 9.39 -3.83
N ASN A 69 -6.09 8.33 -4.40
CA ASN A 69 -7.51 8.27 -4.77
C ASN A 69 -8.45 8.40 -3.57
N CYS A 70 -8.09 7.82 -2.41
CA CYS A 70 -8.89 7.93 -1.20
C CYS A 70 -8.63 9.21 -0.37
N GLY A 71 -7.62 10.01 -0.75
CA GLY A 71 -7.28 11.28 -0.09
C GLY A 71 -6.36 11.16 1.13
N MET A 72 -5.75 9.99 1.37
CA MET A 72 -4.72 9.81 2.39
C MET A 72 -3.45 10.60 2.04
N ILE A 73 -3.12 10.67 0.75
CA ILE A 73 -2.06 11.51 0.21
C ILE A 73 -2.72 12.64 -0.60
N PRO A 74 -2.59 13.90 -0.20
CA PRO A 74 -3.08 15.03 -0.98
C PRO A 74 -2.43 15.09 -2.37
N ILE A 75 -3.19 15.55 -3.37
CA ILE A 75 -2.73 15.59 -4.78
C ILE A 75 -1.43 16.40 -4.94
N LYS A 76 -1.26 17.48 -4.16
CA LYS A 76 -0.09 18.36 -4.22
C LYS A 76 1.13 17.82 -3.48
N ASP A 77 0.96 16.81 -2.65
CA ASP A 77 2.04 16.29 -1.81
C ASP A 77 2.87 15.27 -2.61
N ARG A 78 4.18 15.28 -2.39
CA ARG A 78 5.11 14.38 -3.10
C ARG A 78 5.13 13.01 -2.44
N VAL A 79 5.35 11.96 -3.23
CA VAL A 79 5.56 10.61 -2.72
C VAL A 79 6.98 10.19 -3.00
N ILE A 80 7.69 9.79 -1.95
CA ILE A 80 9.06 9.30 -2.02
C ILE A 80 9.01 7.81 -1.68
N ILE A 81 9.37 7.00 -2.66
CA ILE A 81 9.54 5.56 -2.51
C ILE A 81 10.92 5.31 -1.91
N ILE A 82 10.95 4.54 -0.81
CA ILE A 82 12.19 4.08 -0.23
C ILE A 82 12.52 2.71 -0.80
N GLU A 83 13.65 2.62 -1.48
CA GLU A 83 14.24 1.36 -1.90
C GLU A 83 15.44 1.08 -1.00
N ALA A 84 15.54 -0.12 -0.45
CA ALA A 84 16.68 -0.51 0.35
C ALA A 84 17.12 -1.91 -0.03
N SER A 85 18.43 -2.07 -0.23
CA SER A 85 19.05 -3.34 -0.60
C SER A 85 19.92 -3.84 0.55
N PRO A 86 19.85 -5.14 0.91
CA PRO A 86 20.75 -5.72 1.90
C PRO A 86 22.19 -5.74 1.38
N PRO A 87 23.20 -5.98 2.24
CA PRO A 87 24.57 -6.17 1.79
C PRO A 87 24.65 -7.36 0.84
N ASP A 88 25.40 -7.20 -0.26
CA ASP A 88 25.62 -8.24 -1.24
C ASP A 88 27.11 -8.34 -1.62
N ALA A 89 27.45 -9.15 -2.63
CA ALA A 89 28.83 -9.29 -3.09
C ALA A 89 29.43 -7.98 -3.64
N HIS A 90 28.61 -6.98 -3.96
CA HIS A 90 29.00 -5.73 -4.61
C HIS A 90 29.08 -4.56 -3.63
N GLY A 91 28.65 -4.70 -2.38
CA GLY A 91 28.80 -3.64 -1.38
C GLY A 91 27.99 -3.80 -0.10
N PRO A 92 28.09 -2.80 0.81
CA PRO A 92 27.27 -2.75 2.01
C PRO A 92 25.79 -2.52 1.66
N ALA A 93 24.91 -2.68 2.65
CA ALA A 93 23.52 -2.26 2.53
C ALA A 93 23.44 -0.81 2.06
N ASN A 94 22.44 -0.49 1.26
CA ASN A 94 22.23 0.87 0.77
C ASN A 94 20.75 1.23 0.72
N ILE A 95 20.47 2.53 0.77
CA ILE A 95 19.13 3.11 0.64
C ILE A 95 19.14 4.06 -0.56
N LYS A 96 18.10 3.96 -1.38
CA LYS A 96 17.78 4.92 -2.44
C LYS A 96 16.42 5.54 -2.18
N TRP A 97 16.32 6.82 -2.50
CA TRP A 97 15.12 7.62 -2.30
C TRP A 97 14.63 8.09 -3.66
N VAL A 98 13.49 7.58 -4.06
CA VAL A 98 13.02 7.73 -5.42
C VAL A 98 11.69 8.45 -5.43
N THR A 99 11.56 9.55 -6.17
CA THR A 99 10.27 10.24 -6.27
C THR A 99 9.37 9.50 -7.25
N ALA A 100 8.13 9.18 -6.83
CA ALA A 100 7.19 8.48 -7.69
C ALA A 100 6.67 9.36 -8.84
N GLU A 101 6.46 10.66 -8.61
CA GLU A 101 5.98 11.65 -9.59
C GLU A 101 6.34 13.08 -9.11
N THR A 102 6.67 14.01 -10.02
CA THR A 102 6.61 15.46 -9.75
C THR A 102 5.17 15.95 -9.95
N PRO A 103 4.58 16.70 -9.00
CA PRO A 103 3.28 17.31 -9.22
C PRO A 103 3.44 18.45 -10.22
N ASP A 104 3.26 18.18 -11.51
CA ASP A 104 3.17 19.24 -12.52
C ASP A 104 1.71 19.63 -12.78
N GLU A 105 1.52 20.92 -13.03
CA GLU A 105 0.24 21.60 -13.04
C GLU A 105 -0.67 21.10 -14.19
N GLY A 106 -1.73 20.36 -13.85
CA GLY A 106 -2.97 20.40 -14.63
C GLY A 106 -3.19 19.33 -15.69
N THR A 107 -2.70 18.11 -15.54
CA THR A 107 -3.15 16.98 -16.38
C THR A 107 -3.90 15.94 -15.58
N ASP A 108 -5.15 15.70 -16.00
CA ASP A 108 -6.00 14.61 -15.53
C ASP A 108 -5.25 13.27 -15.59
N TYR A 109 -5.51 12.46 -14.55
CA TYR A 109 -5.01 11.11 -14.28
C TYR A 109 -4.54 10.28 -15.49
N TYR A 110 -3.47 9.51 -15.23
CA TYR A 110 -2.70 8.59 -16.09
C TYR A 110 -1.46 9.21 -16.75
N THR A 111 -0.36 9.26 -16.01
CA THR A 111 0.99 9.37 -16.59
C THR A 111 1.81 8.15 -16.19
N ASP A 112 2.43 7.53 -17.19
CA ASP A 112 3.28 6.34 -17.08
C ASP A 112 4.38 6.50 -16.01
N SER A 113 4.57 5.42 -15.25
CA SER A 113 5.40 5.31 -14.03
C SER A 113 6.92 5.30 -14.27
N ASP A 114 7.43 5.89 -15.36
CA ASP A 114 8.76 5.54 -15.88
C ASP A 114 9.89 6.54 -15.57
N TYR A 115 9.65 7.58 -14.75
CA TYR A 115 10.69 8.54 -14.37
C TYR A 115 10.88 8.59 -12.86
N LEU A 116 11.87 7.81 -12.41
CA LEU A 116 12.37 7.75 -11.05
C LEU A 116 13.63 8.63 -10.96
N GLU A 117 13.54 9.79 -10.31
CA GLU A 117 14.70 10.64 -10.03
C GLU A 117 15.25 10.37 -8.62
N ASP A 118 16.57 10.25 -8.50
CA ASP A 118 17.28 10.19 -7.21
C ASP A 118 17.14 11.53 -6.48
N VAL A 119 16.51 11.51 -5.30
CA VAL A 119 16.31 12.72 -4.51
C VAL A 119 17.18 12.72 -3.26
N HIS A 120 17.98 13.77 -3.09
CA HIS A 120 18.66 14.04 -1.84
C HIS A 120 17.66 14.66 -0.84
N ILE A 121 17.21 13.87 0.14
CA ILE A 121 16.31 14.36 1.18
C ILE A 121 17.15 14.91 2.32
N ASP A 122 17.11 16.22 2.49
CA ASP A 122 17.62 16.86 3.70
C ASP A 122 16.61 16.62 4.84
N LEU A 123 16.83 15.56 5.61
CA LEU A 123 16.03 15.20 6.79
C LEU A 123 16.23 16.20 7.96
N GLU A 124 17.18 17.13 7.86
CA GLU A 124 17.51 18.09 8.91
C GLU A 124 16.78 19.44 8.72
N ASN A 125 16.29 19.74 7.51
CA ASN A 125 15.68 21.04 7.19
C ASN A 125 14.29 20.92 6.52
N PRO A 126 13.24 20.58 7.29
CA PRO A 126 11.90 20.26 6.77
C PRO A 126 11.12 21.45 6.16
N HIS A 127 11.63 22.68 6.26
CA HIS A 127 10.93 23.89 5.83
C HIS A 127 11.09 24.28 4.35
N LYS A 128 11.96 23.59 3.59
CA LYS A 128 12.20 23.89 2.16
C LYS A 128 11.49 22.96 1.17
N MET A 129 10.82 21.91 1.63
CA MET A 129 10.09 20.99 0.75
C MET A 129 8.57 21.18 0.90
N HIS A 130 7.87 21.11 -0.23
CA HIS A 130 6.46 20.74 -0.25
C HIS A 130 6.24 19.47 0.62
N ASN A 131 5.08 19.35 1.28
CA ASN A 131 4.75 18.17 2.07
C ASN A 131 5.01 16.89 1.26
N PHE A 132 5.65 15.92 1.90
CA PHE A 132 5.98 14.64 1.28
C PHE A 132 5.58 13.48 2.18
N HIS A 133 5.37 12.33 1.55
CA HIS A 133 4.99 11.08 2.18
C HIS A 133 5.93 9.96 1.72
N PHE A 134 6.35 9.11 2.66
CA PHE A 134 7.08 7.90 2.29
C PHE A 134 6.14 6.77 1.88
N ALA A 135 6.55 6.06 0.84
CA ALA A 135 6.03 4.76 0.47
C ALA A 135 7.15 3.72 0.63
N VAL A 136 6.90 2.66 1.39
CA VAL A 136 7.92 1.67 1.77
C VAL A 136 7.42 0.28 1.44
N SER A 137 8.23 -0.53 0.76
CA SER A 137 7.91 -1.94 0.54
C SER A 137 8.32 -2.78 1.76
N GLY A 138 7.70 -3.95 1.96
CA GLY A 138 8.09 -4.87 3.03
C GLY A 138 9.56 -5.29 2.96
N GLN A 139 10.12 -5.43 1.76
CA GLN A 139 11.55 -5.69 1.58
C GLN A 139 12.41 -4.52 2.07
N ALA A 140 12.07 -3.29 1.66
CA ALA A 140 12.81 -2.11 2.09
C ALA A 140 12.68 -1.89 3.60
N PHE A 141 11.49 -2.13 4.17
CA PHE A 141 11.25 -2.06 5.61
C PHE A 141 12.12 -3.06 6.37
N ALA A 142 12.23 -4.31 5.92
CA ALA A 142 13.11 -5.31 6.53
C ALA A 142 14.58 -4.85 6.54
N VAL A 143 15.08 -4.33 5.41
CA VAL A 143 16.46 -3.82 5.32
C VAL A 143 16.66 -2.63 6.25
N LEU A 144 15.72 -1.66 6.28
CA LEU A 144 15.80 -0.50 7.17
C LEU A 144 15.84 -0.93 8.64
N THR A 145 14.96 -1.82 9.06
CA THR A 145 14.91 -2.26 10.46
C THR A 145 16.16 -3.01 10.90
N THR A 146 16.81 -3.74 9.98
CA THR A 146 17.99 -4.57 10.28
C THR A 146 19.29 -3.80 10.17
N HIS A 147 19.43 -2.97 9.14
CA HIS A 147 20.70 -2.33 8.79
C HIS A 147 20.74 -0.81 9.04
N PHE A 148 19.58 -0.17 9.16
CA PHE A 148 19.46 1.29 9.35
C PHE A 148 18.37 1.67 10.38
N PRO A 149 18.37 1.07 11.59
CA PRO A 149 17.33 1.28 12.58
C PRO A 149 17.17 2.76 13.00
N GLU A 150 18.23 3.56 12.89
CA GLU A 150 18.23 5.00 13.19
C GLU A 150 17.25 5.81 12.31
N TYR A 151 16.93 5.33 11.11
CA TYR A 151 15.98 6.01 10.22
C TYR A 151 14.53 5.58 10.45
N ILE A 152 14.28 4.46 11.12
CA ILE A 152 12.92 3.92 11.33
C ILE A 152 11.98 4.94 11.96
N PRO A 153 12.33 5.64 13.06
CA PRO A 153 11.44 6.66 13.64
C PRO A 153 11.02 7.73 12.63
N ARG A 154 11.94 8.22 11.79
CA ARG A 154 11.66 9.25 10.79
C ARG A 154 10.80 8.70 9.65
N VAL A 155 11.10 7.48 9.20
CA VAL A 155 10.37 6.79 8.14
C VAL A 155 8.93 6.52 8.58
N VAL A 156 8.68 5.99 9.78
CA VAL A 156 7.31 5.71 10.25
C VAL A 156 6.53 6.99 10.56
N VAL A 157 7.17 8.10 10.93
CA VAL A 157 6.52 9.42 11.12
C VAL A 157 6.05 10.04 9.79
N LYS A 158 6.76 9.80 8.69
CA LYS A 158 6.41 10.37 7.36
C LYS A 158 5.82 9.34 6.39
N GLY A 159 5.83 8.06 6.74
CA GLY A 159 5.29 6.97 5.93
C GLY A 159 3.77 6.95 5.89
N THR A 160 3.20 7.00 4.69
CA THR A 160 1.74 6.88 4.52
C THR A 160 1.36 5.56 3.88
N VAL A 161 2.28 4.94 3.12
CA VAL A 161 2.04 3.67 2.44
C VAL A 161 3.13 2.67 2.83
N PHE A 162 2.73 1.55 3.39
CA PHE A 162 3.56 0.38 3.62
C PHE A 162 2.97 -0.78 2.82
N ALA A 163 3.64 -1.17 1.75
CA ALA A 163 3.12 -2.11 0.75
C ALA A 163 3.92 -3.41 0.77
N ARG A 164 3.36 -4.51 0.25
CA ARG A 164 3.96 -5.86 0.32
C ARG A 164 4.42 -6.27 1.73
N MET A 165 3.71 -5.84 2.77
CA MET A 165 4.06 -6.14 4.17
C MET A 165 3.59 -7.54 4.56
N SER A 166 4.47 -8.34 5.18
CA SER A 166 4.08 -9.60 5.83
C SER A 166 3.28 -9.33 7.11
N PRO A 167 2.51 -10.32 7.64
CA PRO A 167 1.81 -10.17 8.92
C PRO A 167 2.70 -9.64 10.05
N ASP A 168 3.87 -10.25 10.26
CA ASP A 168 4.86 -9.84 11.26
C ASP A 168 5.31 -8.39 11.07
N GLN A 169 5.51 -7.95 9.83
CA GLN A 169 5.89 -6.58 9.53
C GLN A 169 4.77 -5.57 9.82
N LYS A 170 3.50 -5.97 9.71
CA LYS A 170 2.37 -5.11 10.12
C LYS A 170 2.38 -4.91 11.64
N LEU A 171 2.63 -5.98 12.39
CA LEU A 171 2.79 -5.93 13.84
C LEU A 171 3.96 -5.01 14.21
N GLN A 172 5.13 -5.23 13.62
CA GLN A 172 6.32 -4.40 13.87
C GLN A 172 6.06 -2.92 13.58
N LEU A 173 5.38 -2.58 12.48
CA LEU A 173 5.02 -1.19 12.17
C LEU A 173 4.16 -0.54 13.27
N ILE A 174 3.22 -1.29 13.85
CA ILE A 174 2.39 -0.79 14.95
C ILE A 174 3.25 -0.53 16.18
N GLU A 175 4.09 -1.49 16.55
CA GLU A 175 5.00 -1.35 17.69
C GLU A 175 5.95 -0.16 17.52
N GLU A 176 6.52 0.04 16.33
CA GLU A 176 7.39 1.19 16.06
C GLU A 176 6.64 2.53 16.20
N LEU A 177 5.40 2.61 15.73
CA LEU A 177 4.56 3.80 15.92
C LEU A 177 4.22 4.03 17.40
N GLN A 178 3.96 2.96 18.16
CA GLN A 178 3.70 3.04 19.60
C GLN A 178 4.95 3.47 20.38
N ASN A 179 6.13 2.95 20.03
CA ASN A 179 7.41 3.26 20.66
C ASN A 179 7.79 4.73 20.57
N ILE A 180 7.40 5.40 19.48
CA ILE A 180 7.60 6.85 19.30
C ILE A 180 6.45 7.71 19.87
N GLY A 181 5.50 7.09 20.59
CA GLY A 181 4.46 7.76 21.35
C GLY A 181 3.12 7.95 20.63
N TYR A 182 2.86 7.31 19.48
CA TYR A 182 1.53 7.37 18.87
C TYR A 182 0.54 6.42 19.55
N ASN A 183 -0.69 6.90 19.74
CA ASN A 183 -1.84 6.04 19.96
C ASN A 183 -2.32 5.46 18.63
N VAL A 184 -1.95 4.21 18.35
CA VAL A 184 -2.31 3.51 17.11
C VAL A 184 -3.67 2.82 17.22
N GLY A 185 -4.58 3.13 16.30
CA GLY A 185 -5.75 2.32 15.98
C GLY A 185 -5.56 1.61 14.64
N MET A 186 -5.99 0.35 14.54
CA MET A 186 -5.89 -0.45 13.32
C MET A 186 -7.27 -0.98 12.92
N CYS A 187 -7.58 -0.98 11.63
CA CYS A 187 -8.71 -1.71 11.07
C CYS A 187 -8.25 -2.64 9.93
N GLY A 188 -8.80 -3.85 9.86
CA GLY A 188 -8.46 -4.85 8.85
C GLY A 188 -9.53 -5.93 8.75
N ASP A 189 -9.56 -6.68 7.66
CA ASP A 189 -10.57 -7.71 7.38
C ASP A 189 -9.98 -9.13 7.23
N GLY A 190 -8.66 -9.27 7.15
CA GLY A 190 -7.98 -10.54 6.86
C GLY A 190 -7.33 -11.19 8.08
N ALA A 191 -7.14 -12.52 8.00
CA ALA A 191 -6.40 -13.29 9.00
C ALA A 191 -4.93 -12.81 9.17
N ASN A 192 -4.38 -12.18 8.12
CA ASN A 192 -3.05 -11.58 8.12
C ASN A 192 -2.92 -10.35 9.04
N ASP A 193 -4.04 -9.82 9.55
CA ASP A 193 -4.07 -8.63 10.40
C ASP A 193 -4.27 -8.96 11.89
N CYS A 194 -4.50 -10.23 12.25
CA CYS A 194 -4.89 -10.62 13.61
C CYS A 194 -3.94 -10.12 14.71
N GLU A 195 -2.63 -10.35 14.55
CA GLU A 195 -1.65 -9.96 15.58
C GLU A 195 -1.52 -8.44 15.67
N ALA A 196 -1.50 -7.78 14.51
CA ALA A 196 -1.42 -6.33 14.40
C ALA A 196 -2.68 -5.66 15.01
N LEU A 197 -3.88 -6.19 14.75
CA LEU A 197 -5.14 -5.74 15.35
C LEU A 197 -5.12 -5.85 16.87
N LYS A 198 -4.53 -6.94 17.40
CA LYS A 198 -4.41 -7.17 18.83
C LYS A 198 -3.39 -6.25 19.50
N ALA A 199 -2.30 -5.92 18.82
CA ALA A 199 -1.24 -5.05 19.33
C ALA A 199 -1.63 -3.57 19.32
N ALA A 200 -2.49 -3.14 18.38
CA ALA A 200 -3.01 -1.78 18.35
C ALA A 200 -3.75 -1.42 19.65
N HIS A 201 -3.70 -0.16 20.07
CA HIS A 201 -4.48 0.31 21.22
C HIS A 201 -5.99 0.17 20.99
N ALA A 202 -6.41 0.25 19.72
CA ALA A 202 -7.77 -0.04 19.29
C ALA A 202 -7.75 -0.81 17.95
N GLY A 203 -7.96 -2.13 18.01
CA GLY A 203 -8.12 -2.99 16.83
C GLY A 203 -9.58 -3.18 16.44
N ILE A 204 -9.91 -2.97 15.16
CA ILE A 204 -11.26 -3.13 14.62
C ILE A 204 -11.23 -4.14 13.47
N SER A 205 -11.82 -5.32 13.68
CA SER A 205 -12.08 -6.27 12.59
C SER A 205 -13.24 -5.76 11.73
N LEU A 206 -13.06 -5.77 10.41
CA LEU A 206 -14.10 -5.42 9.43
C LEU A 206 -14.81 -6.66 8.88
N SER A 207 -14.51 -7.85 9.40
CA SER A 207 -15.16 -9.10 9.03
C SER A 207 -15.50 -9.94 10.27
N GLU A 208 -16.57 -10.71 10.18
CA GLU A 208 -16.94 -11.72 11.21
C GLU A 208 -16.11 -13.01 11.10
N ALA A 209 -15.16 -13.07 10.14
CA ALA A 209 -14.26 -14.20 9.95
C ALA A 209 -13.17 -14.26 11.05
N GLU A 210 -12.17 -15.14 10.89
CA GLU A 210 -11.13 -15.47 11.90
C GLU A 210 -10.45 -14.25 12.57
N ALA A 211 -10.38 -13.09 11.90
CA ALA A 211 -9.85 -11.84 12.47
C ALA A 211 -10.66 -11.30 13.66
N SER A 212 -11.94 -11.65 13.79
CA SER A 212 -12.82 -11.24 14.90
C SER A 212 -12.40 -11.79 16.27
N VAL A 213 -11.70 -12.94 16.30
CA VAL A 213 -11.23 -13.55 17.55
C VAL A 213 -10.10 -12.73 18.18
N ALA A 214 -9.33 -12.01 17.37
CA ALA A 214 -8.16 -11.26 17.82
C ALA A 214 -8.45 -9.78 18.12
N ALA A 215 -9.44 -9.18 17.46
CA ALA A 215 -9.74 -7.76 17.58
C ALA A 215 -10.72 -7.45 18.73
N PRO A 216 -10.47 -6.40 19.54
CA PRO A 216 -11.39 -5.99 20.61
C PRO A 216 -12.75 -5.48 20.09
N PHE A 217 -12.81 -5.02 18.83
CA PHE A 217 -14.04 -4.59 18.18
C PHE A 217 -14.24 -5.33 16.85
N THR A 218 -15.49 -5.72 16.55
CA THR A 218 -15.87 -6.31 15.26
C THR A 218 -17.01 -5.51 14.65
N SER A 219 -16.86 -5.12 13.37
CA SER A 219 -17.88 -4.42 12.58
C SER A 219 -18.69 -5.42 11.77
N SER A 220 -20.03 -5.30 11.82
CA SER A 220 -20.95 -6.05 10.95
C SER A 220 -21.03 -5.51 9.53
N ILE A 221 -20.51 -4.30 9.31
CA ILE A 221 -20.41 -3.68 7.98
C ILE A 221 -18.95 -3.73 7.55
N PRO A 222 -18.63 -4.32 6.38
CA PRO A 222 -17.26 -4.47 5.91
C PRO A 222 -16.77 -3.18 5.26
N ASN A 223 -16.79 -2.06 5.98
CA ASN A 223 -16.25 -0.77 5.53
C ASN A 223 -15.61 -0.03 6.70
N ILE A 224 -14.86 1.04 6.41
CA ILE A 224 -14.08 1.76 7.42
C ILE A 224 -14.90 2.82 8.19
N GLU A 225 -16.20 2.94 7.97
CA GLU A 225 -17.02 3.94 8.69
C GLU A 225 -17.13 3.63 10.17
N CYS A 226 -16.99 2.36 10.56
CA CYS A 226 -16.97 1.91 11.95
C CYS A 226 -15.86 2.61 12.76
N VAL A 227 -14.72 2.93 12.15
CA VAL A 227 -13.61 3.64 12.80
C VAL A 227 -14.10 4.97 13.38
N ILE A 228 -14.90 5.72 12.63
CA ILE A 228 -15.45 7.00 13.08
C ILE A 228 -16.47 6.80 14.21
N ARG A 229 -17.20 5.69 14.21
CA ARG A 229 -18.19 5.40 15.26
C ARG A 229 -17.54 5.02 16.58
N VAL A 230 -16.44 4.26 16.54
CA VAL A 230 -15.70 3.85 17.75
C VAL A 230 -15.00 5.05 18.41
N MET A 231 -14.62 6.07 17.64
CA MET A 231 -13.94 7.26 18.15
C MET A 231 -14.87 8.38 18.66
N ARG A 232 -16.19 8.21 18.57
CA ARG A 232 -17.20 9.13 19.11
C ARG A 232 -17.57 8.76 20.53
#